data_AF-A0A965UZS6-F1
#
_entry.id   AF-A0A965UZS6-F1
#
_cell.length_a   1.000
_cell.length_b   1.000
_cell.length_c   1.000
_cell.angle_alpha   90.00
_cell.angle_beta   90.00
_cell.angle_gamma   90.00
#
_symmetry.space_group_name_H-M   'P 1'
#
loop_
_entity.id
_entity.type
_entity.pdbx_description
1 polymer ?
#
loop_
_entity_poly.entity_id
_entity_poly.type
_entity_poly.pdbx_seq_one_letter_code
_entity_poly.pdbx_strand_id
1 'polypeptide(L)'
;MDKPVSHFHSPSTGGRSASLIKQIYSAENPVAFTRGIPAQRLFLALKDQGLESSIEILEMASREQMQLMLDFDLWSFDTFEESQVWQWLELADTSEDLTILQKTLHSLDPKLIALLISRHLEVIIMEEATEQPPADGFHTPDKGSTWMRSTLEDQHQDFLFKRLLAIVFETSPELFYQLIGIPAVSTPTVIEEEAYQEKNKRLLAEGFPDHDWAAELNAALAISMAVQAIESENL
;
A
#
# COMPACT_ATOMS: atom_id res chain seq x y z
N MET A 1 -43.31 8.10 4.95
CA MET A 1 -41.98 7.96 5.59
C MET A 1 -41.43 6.63 5.12
N ASP A 2 -40.83 6.64 3.92
CA ASP A 2 -40.19 5.46 3.35
C ASP A 2 -38.74 5.41 3.82
N LYS A 3 -38.35 4.27 4.40
CA LYS A 3 -36.94 3.97 4.68
C LYS A 3 -36.30 3.46 3.38
N PRO A 4 -35.10 3.92 3.00
CA PRO A 4 -34.40 3.33 1.89
C PRO A 4 -33.95 1.91 2.27
N VAL A 5 -34.22 0.97 1.38
CA VAL A 5 -33.81 -0.44 1.50
C VAL A 5 -32.33 -0.52 1.10
N SER A 6 -31.43 -0.63 2.08
CA SER A 6 -30.02 -0.93 1.83
C SER A 6 -29.85 -2.45 1.66
N HIS A 7 -30.03 -2.93 0.44
CA HIS A 7 -29.65 -4.30 0.05
C HIS A 7 -28.49 -4.27 -0.94
N PHE A 8 -27.31 -3.85 -0.49
CA PHE A 8 -26.07 -4.35 -1.08
C PHE A 8 -25.84 -5.76 -0.53
N HIS A 9 -26.29 -6.76 -1.28
CA HIS A 9 -25.78 -8.12 -1.08
C HIS A 9 -24.37 -8.15 -1.65
N SER A 10 -23.36 -8.30 -0.79
CA SER A 10 -22.02 -8.70 -1.24
C SER A 10 -22.17 -10.02 -2.02
N PRO A 11 -21.75 -10.09 -3.30
CA PRO A 11 -21.75 -11.36 -4.01
C PRO A 11 -20.80 -12.31 -3.26
N SER A 12 -21.22 -13.55 -3.04
CA SER A 12 -20.40 -14.57 -2.36
C SER A 12 -19.14 -14.88 -3.17
N THR A 13 -18.07 -14.11 -2.95
CA THR A 13 -16.75 -14.24 -3.62
C THR A 13 -15.96 -15.45 -3.12
N GLY A 14 -16.20 -15.90 -1.87
CA GLY A 14 -15.39 -16.92 -1.21
C GLY A 14 -15.23 -18.25 -1.99
N GLY A 15 -16.25 -18.68 -2.73
CA GLY A 15 -16.18 -19.90 -3.55
C GLY A 15 -15.25 -19.79 -4.77
N ARG A 16 -15.14 -18.60 -5.36
CA ARG A 16 -14.25 -18.34 -6.51
C ARG A 16 -12.81 -18.10 -6.06
N SER A 17 -12.64 -17.46 -4.90
CA SER A 17 -11.34 -17.19 -4.29
C SER A 17 -10.61 -18.46 -3.85
N ALA A 18 -11.30 -19.34 -3.10
CA ALA A 18 -10.73 -20.63 -2.70
C ALA A 18 -10.34 -21.51 -3.90
N SER A 19 -11.13 -21.44 -4.99
CA SER A 19 -10.79 -22.14 -6.23
C SER A 19 -9.52 -21.59 -6.89
N LEU A 20 -9.25 -20.28 -6.81
CA LEU A 20 -8.07 -19.67 -7.43
C LEU A 20 -6.80 -20.08 -6.69
N ILE A 21 -6.80 -19.98 -5.36
CA ILE A 21 -5.66 -20.37 -4.52
C ILE A 21 -5.28 -21.83 -4.76
N LYS A 22 -6.28 -22.73 -4.82
CA LYS A 22 -6.05 -24.14 -5.14
C LYS A 22 -5.41 -24.33 -6.53
N GLN A 23 -5.81 -23.52 -7.52
CA GLN A 23 -5.21 -23.57 -8.86
C GLN A 23 -3.75 -23.12 -8.85
N ILE A 24 -3.41 -22.08 -8.08
CA ILE A 24 -2.02 -21.62 -7.92
C ILE A 24 -1.14 -22.76 -7.39
N TYR A 25 -1.54 -23.39 -6.29
CA TYR A 25 -0.76 -24.49 -5.68
C TYR A 25 -0.67 -25.74 -6.55
N SER A 26 -1.67 -25.98 -7.41
CA SER A 26 -1.71 -27.16 -8.29
C SER A 26 -1.06 -26.93 -9.66
N ALA A 27 -0.59 -25.71 -9.94
CA ALA A 27 0.00 -25.38 -11.23
C ALA A 27 1.37 -26.05 -11.40
N GLU A 28 1.71 -26.41 -12.63
CA GLU A 28 3.05 -26.94 -12.96
C GLU A 28 4.16 -25.93 -12.66
N ASN A 29 3.86 -24.63 -12.83
CA ASN A 29 4.72 -23.53 -12.43
C ASN A 29 3.90 -22.48 -11.64
N PRO A 30 3.83 -22.62 -10.31
CA PRO A 30 3.04 -21.72 -9.44
C PRO A 30 3.46 -20.26 -9.56
N VAL A 31 4.74 -19.97 -9.74
CA VAL A 31 5.26 -18.59 -9.88
C VAL A 31 4.76 -17.97 -11.18
N ALA A 32 4.95 -18.64 -12.32
CA ALA A 32 4.51 -18.13 -13.62
C ALA A 32 2.98 -18.01 -13.69
N PHE A 33 2.26 -18.96 -13.10
CA PHE A 33 0.81 -18.92 -13.01
C PHE A 33 0.34 -17.72 -12.17
N THR A 34 0.91 -17.54 -10.97
CA THR A 34 0.58 -16.41 -10.08
C THR A 34 0.80 -15.07 -10.77
N ARG A 35 1.93 -14.92 -11.47
CA ARG A 35 2.29 -13.70 -12.20
C ARG A 35 1.42 -13.43 -13.44
N GLY A 36 0.69 -14.44 -13.92
CA GLY A 36 -0.29 -14.29 -14.99
C GLY A 36 -1.68 -13.84 -14.50
N ILE A 37 -1.92 -13.80 -13.19
CA ILE A 37 -3.22 -13.39 -12.63
C ILE A 37 -3.25 -11.86 -12.49
N PRO A 38 -4.33 -11.17 -12.90
CA PRO A 38 -4.48 -9.74 -12.62
C PRO A 38 -4.38 -9.44 -11.12
N ALA A 39 -3.63 -8.40 -10.74
CA ALA A 39 -3.32 -8.09 -9.35
C ALA A 39 -4.58 -7.95 -8.47
N GLN A 40 -5.63 -7.27 -8.96
CA GLN A 40 -6.91 -7.13 -8.26
C GLN A 40 -7.56 -8.49 -7.95
N ARG A 41 -7.56 -9.42 -8.92
CA ARG A 41 -8.15 -10.74 -8.73
C ARG A 41 -7.34 -11.58 -7.76
N LEU A 42 -6.01 -11.51 -7.85
CA LEU A 42 -5.13 -12.16 -6.91
C LEU A 42 -5.38 -11.63 -5.50
N PHE A 43 -5.36 -10.31 -5.32
CA PHE A 43 -5.57 -9.63 -4.05
C PHE A 43 -6.87 -10.02 -3.36
N LEU A 44 -8.00 -9.98 -4.08
CA LEU A 44 -9.30 -10.40 -3.53
C LEU A 44 -9.28 -11.85 -3.05
N ALA A 45 -8.59 -12.74 -3.77
CA ALA A 45 -8.48 -14.13 -3.36
C ALA A 45 -7.66 -14.29 -2.08
N LEU A 46 -6.54 -13.54 -1.95
CA LEU A 46 -5.69 -13.56 -0.76
C LEU A 46 -6.39 -12.90 0.44
N LYS A 47 -7.14 -11.81 0.26
CA LYS A 47 -7.92 -11.18 1.33
C LYS A 47 -9.04 -12.09 1.84
N ASP A 48 -9.72 -12.82 0.94
CA ASP A 48 -10.74 -13.80 1.34
C ASP A 48 -10.14 -14.96 2.18
N GLN A 49 -8.87 -15.33 1.95
CA GLN A 49 -8.17 -16.36 2.73
C GLN A 49 -7.52 -15.80 4.02
N GLY A 50 -7.11 -14.53 4.00
CA GLY A 50 -6.26 -13.89 5.01
C GLY A 50 -4.80 -13.84 4.56
N LEU A 51 -4.20 -12.64 4.59
CA LEU A 51 -2.85 -12.39 4.05
C LEU A 51 -1.76 -13.21 4.75
N GLU A 52 -1.84 -13.38 6.07
CA GLU A 52 -0.92 -14.21 6.86
C GLU A 52 -0.89 -15.67 6.39
N SER A 53 -2.04 -16.20 5.93
CA SER A 53 -2.16 -17.55 5.39
C SER A 53 -1.77 -17.65 3.91
N SER A 54 -1.30 -16.56 3.32
CA SER A 54 -1.02 -16.44 1.88
C SER A 54 0.39 -15.93 1.57
N ILE A 55 1.31 -15.91 2.55
CA ILE A 55 2.68 -15.39 2.41
C ILE A 55 3.41 -16.02 1.23
N GLU A 56 3.35 -17.35 1.08
CA GLU A 56 4.00 -18.04 -0.04
C GLU A 56 3.55 -17.51 -1.40
N ILE A 57 2.26 -17.21 -1.56
CA ILE A 57 1.71 -16.68 -2.82
C ILE A 57 2.12 -15.22 -3.01
N LEU A 58 2.12 -14.42 -1.93
CA LEU A 58 2.62 -13.05 -1.96
C LEU A 58 4.09 -13.02 -2.39
N GLU A 59 4.91 -13.98 -1.95
CA GLU A 59 6.31 -14.14 -2.37
C GLU A 59 6.48 -14.58 -3.83
N MET A 60 5.49 -15.26 -4.41
CA MET A 60 5.48 -15.60 -5.85
C MET A 60 5.11 -14.44 -6.78
N ALA A 61 4.28 -13.50 -6.30
CA ALA A 61 3.78 -12.37 -7.09
C ALA A 61 4.90 -11.53 -7.74
N SER A 62 4.62 -10.78 -8.79
CA SER A 62 5.58 -9.81 -9.30
C SER A 62 5.66 -8.58 -8.38
N ARG A 63 6.68 -7.74 -8.56
CA ARG A 63 6.81 -6.48 -7.82
C ARG A 63 5.64 -5.54 -8.13
N GLU A 64 5.23 -5.49 -9.39
CA GLU A 64 4.12 -4.67 -9.90
C GLU A 64 2.79 -5.16 -9.34
N GLN A 65 2.56 -6.48 -9.32
CA GLN A 65 1.39 -7.04 -8.65
C GLN A 65 1.35 -6.64 -7.19
N MET A 66 2.45 -6.83 -6.44
CA MET A 66 2.52 -6.41 -5.02
C MET A 66 2.25 -4.91 -4.85
N GLN A 67 2.80 -4.06 -5.71
CA GLN A 67 2.57 -2.61 -5.65
C GLN A 67 1.08 -2.27 -5.84
N LEU A 68 0.41 -2.89 -6.81
CA LEU A 68 -1.03 -2.70 -7.02
C LEU A 68 -1.86 -3.24 -5.85
N MET A 69 -1.47 -4.35 -5.25
CA MET A 69 -2.14 -4.88 -4.06
C MET A 69 -2.03 -3.93 -2.87
N LEU A 70 -0.86 -3.32 -2.67
CA LEU A 70 -0.68 -2.26 -1.68
C LEU A 70 -1.51 -1.01 -2.05
N ASP A 71 -1.54 -0.59 -3.31
CA ASP A 71 -2.37 0.54 -3.76
C ASP A 71 -3.87 0.30 -3.49
N PHE A 72 -4.35 -0.94 -3.60
CA PHE A 72 -5.73 -1.31 -3.28
C PHE A 72 -6.02 -1.34 -1.78
N ASP A 73 -5.06 -1.77 -0.95
CA ASP A 73 -5.31 -2.01 0.47
C ASP A 73 -4.99 -0.80 1.35
N LEU A 74 -4.00 0.01 0.96
CA LEU A 74 -3.50 1.13 1.77
C LEU A 74 -4.32 2.43 1.58
N TRP A 75 -5.35 2.41 0.74
CA TRP A 75 -6.13 3.60 0.41
C TRP A 75 -7.62 3.35 0.54
N SER A 76 -8.30 4.27 1.23
CA SER A 76 -9.75 4.40 1.22
C SER A 76 -10.09 5.64 0.41
N PHE A 77 -10.47 5.44 -0.85
CA PHE A 77 -10.62 6.51 -1.84
C PHE A 77 -9.32 7.33 -2.01
N ASP A 78 -9.29 8.55 -1.46
CA ASP A 78 -8.21 9.52 -1.48
C ASP A 78 -7.49 9.68 -0.14
N THR A 79 -7.86 8.87 0.85
CA THR A 79 -7.27 8.90 2.19
C THR A 79 -6.35 7.70 2.40
N PHE A 80 -5.16 7.95 2.94
CA PHE A 80 -4.21 6.89 3.27
C PHE A 80 -4.57 6.19 4.58
N GLU A 81 -4.75 4.87 4.51
CA GLU A 81 -5.12 4.01 5.63
C GLU A 81 -3.88 3.43 6.30
N GLU A 82 -3.29 4.20 7.20
CA GLU A 82 -2.03 3.84 7.87
C GLU A 82 -2.10 2.51 8.64
N SER A 83 -3.26 2.18 9.22
CA SER A 83 -3.47 0.92 9.92
C SER A 83 -3.21 -0.30 9.04
N GLN A 84 -3.47 -0.18 7.73
CA GLN A 84 -3.22 -1.27 6.79
C GLN A 84 -1.72 -1.47 6.58
N VAL A 85 -0.91 -0.40 6.63
CA VAL A 85 0.55 -0.55 6.50
C VAL A 85 1.12 -1.40 7.62
N TRP A 86 0.66 -1.19 8.85
CA TRP A 86 1.10 -1.98 9.99
C TRP A 86 0.79 -3.46 9.78
N GLN A 87 -0.42 -3.81 9.33
CA GLN A 87 -0.78 -5.20 8.98
C GLN A 87 0.14 -5.80 7.90
N TRP A 88 0.53 -5.02 6.90
CA TRP A 88 1.47 -5.48 5.86
C TRP A 88 2.89 -5.68 6.40
N LEU A 89 3.34 -4.86 7.34
CA LEU A 89 4.65 -5.01 7.98
C LEU A 89 4.67 -6.19 8.97
N GLU A 90 3.53 -6.50 9.59
CA GLU A 90 3.34 -7.63 10.52
C GLU A 90 3.44 -8.99 9.83
N LEU A 91 3.22 -9.08 8.51
CA LEU A 91 3.34 -10.35 7.77
C LEU A 91 4.71 -11.03 7.95
N ALA A 92 5.75 -10.24 8.21
CA ALA A 92 7.09 -10.79 8.48
C ALA A 92 7.20 -11.47 9.86
N ASP A 93 6.33 -11.14 10.80
CA ASP A 93 6.34 -11.74 12.15
C ASP A 93 5.81 -13.19 12.11
N THR A 94 5.01 -13.51 11.09
CA THR A 94 4.52 -14.86 10.79
C THR A 94 5.39 -15.63 9.80
N SER A 95 6.39 -14.99 9.19
CA SER A 95 7.32 -15.63 8.24
C SER A 95 8.56 -16.18 8.96
N GLU A 96 9.17 -17.22 8.40
CA GLU A 96 10.45 -17.77 8.89
C GLU A 96 11.64 -16.84 8.57
N ASP A 97 11.49 -15.96 7.57
CA ASP A 97 12.52 -15.02 7.13
C ASP A 97 11.96 -13.62 6.77
N LEU A 98 12.85 -12.72 6.36
CA LEU A 98 12.49 -11.33 6.00
C LEU A 98 12.11 -11.15 4.53
N THR A 99 11.92 -12.23 3.76
CA THR A 99 11.67 -12.18 2.30
C THR A 99 10.40 -11.39 1.99
N ILE A 100 9.29 -11.73 2.64
CA ILE A 100 8.02 -11.01 2.46
C ILE A 100 8.15 -9.53 2.84
N LEU A 101 8.89 -9.21 3.90
CA LEU A 101 9.10 -7.83 4.32
C LEU A 101 9.88 -7.05 3.28
N GLN A 102 11.04 -7.55 2.87
CA GLN A 102 11.85 -6.94 1.82
C GLN A 102 11.01 -6.71 0.56
N LYS A 103 10.22 -7.70 0.16
CA LYS A 103 9.33 -7.59 -1.00
C LYS A 103 8.28 -6.50 -0.84
N THR A 104 7.59 -6.46 0.30
CA THR A 104 6.63 -5.40 0.63
C THR A 104 7.28 -4.03 0.55
N LEU A 105 8.47 -3.86 1.14
CA LEU A 105 9.19 -2.59 1.13
C LEU A 105 9.66 -2.16 -0.25
N HIS A 106 10.12 -3.11 -1.08
CA HIS A 106 10.51 -2.83 -2.46
C HIS A 106 9.32 -2.45 -3.36
N SER A 107 8.11 -2.90 -3.02
CA SER A 107 6.88 -2.60 -3.74
C SER A 107 6.13 -1.38 -3.20
N LEU A 108 6.42 -0.97 -1.96
CA LEU A 108 5.80 0.20 -1.35
C LEU A 108 6.25 1.49 -2.05
N ASP A 109 5.33 2.44 -2.22
CA ASP A 109 5.66 3.75 -2.73
C ASP A 109 6.59 4.48 -1.73
N PRO A 110 7.78 4.95 -2.14
CA PRO A 110 8.67 5.69 -1.26
C PRO A 110 8.02 6.93 -0.62
N LYS A 111 7.01 7.54 -1.25
CA LYS A 111 6.26 8.66 -0.65
C LYS A 111 5.46 8.24 0.57
N LEU A 112 4.94 7.00 0.60
CA LEU A 112 4.26 6.47 1.78
C LEU A 112 5.25 6.23 2.93
N ILE A 113 6.50 5.83 2.62
CA ILE A 113 7.56 5.74 3.62
C ILE A 113 7.90 7.15 4.16
N ALA A 114 8.03 8.14 3.28
CA ALA A 114 8.23 9.54 3.68
C ALA A 114 7.06 10.07 4.53
N LEU A 115 5.83 9.66 4.22
CA LEU A 115 4.64 10.03 4.99
C LEU A 115 4.70 9.44 6.41
N LEU A 116 5.02 8.16 6.55
CA LEU A 116 5.24 7.53 7.86
C LEU A 116 6.34 8.23 8.65
N ILE A 117 7.46 8.54 8.00
CA ILE A 117 8.56 9.32 8.61
C ILE A 117 8.06 10.69 9.08
N SER A 118 7.32 11.41 8.24
CA SER A 118 6.81 12.75 8.58
C SER A 118 5.84 12.74 9.77
N ARG A 119 5.12 11.62 9.99
CA ARG A 119 4.15 11.45 11.07
C ARG A 119 4.80 10.95 12.36
N HIS A 120 5.81 10.08 12.25
CA HIS A 120 6.26 9.26 13.36
C HIS A 120 7.74 9.39 13.72
N LEU A 121 8.54 10.08 12.91
CA LEU A 121 9.97 10.23 13.14
C LEU A 121 10.33 11.70 13.37
N GLU A 122 10.86 11.98 14.55
CA GLU A 122 11.54 13.24 14.82
C GLU A 122 12.99 13.14 14.33
N VAL A 123 13.41 14.11 13.51
CA VAL A 123 14.75 14.15 12.91
C VAL A 123 15.41 15.48 13.23
N ILE A 124 16.62 15.43 13.76
CA ILE A 124 17.46 16.60 14.05
C ILE A 124 18.78 16.41 13.31
N ILE A 125 19.10 17.36 12.41
CA ILE A 125 20.37 17.38 11.69
C ILE A 125 21.27 18.42 12.36
N MET A 126 22.48 18.00 12.72
CA MET A 126 23.47 18.84 13.39
C MET A 126 24.38 19.51 12.37
N GLU A 127 24.74 20.78 12.60
CA GLU A 127 25.76 21.47 11.77
C GLU A 127 27.14 20.83 11.95
N GLU A 128 27.46 20.38 13.17
CA GLU A 128 28.65 19.60 13.52
C GLU A 128 28.23 18.36 14.31
N ALA A 129 28.84 17.21 14.02
CA ALA A 129 28.47 15.95 14.65
C ALA A 129 28.72 15.99 16.17
N THR A 130 27.76 15.49 16.96
CA THR A 130 27.85 15.45 18.43
C THR A 130 28.01 14.03 18.96
N GLU A 131 28.81 13.85 20.01
CA GLU A 131 28.95 12.54 20.66
C GLU A 131 27.73 12.19 21.52
N GLN A 132 27.07 13.20 22.10
CA GLN A 132 25.92 13.03 22.98
C GLN A 132 24.60 13.28 22.24
N PRO A 133 23.55 12.49 22.54
CA PRO A 133 22.23 12.71 21.98
C PRO A 133 21.61 14.02 22.50
N PRO A 134 20.75 14.68 21.71
CA PRO A 134 20.09 15.92 22.11
C PRO A 134 19.06 15.72 23.24
N ALA A 135 18.46 14.52 23.33
CA ALA A 135 17.56 14.12 24.40
C ALA A 135 17.46 12.57 24.48
N ASP A 136 16.77 12.07 25.51
CA ASP A 136 16.51 10.63 25.65
C ASP A 136 15.70 10.06 24.49
N GLY A 137 16.04 8.84 24.10
CA GLY A 137 15.38 8.10 23.00
C GLY A 137 15.92 8.43 21.60
N PHE A 138 16.78 9.44 21.46
CA PHE A 138 17.45 9.72 20.20
C PHE A 138 18.57 8.72 19.91
N HIS A 139 18.66 8.30 18.65
CA HIS A 139 19.72 7.45 18.12
C HIS A 139 20.25 8.06 16.81
N THR A 140 21.49 7.71 16.44
CA THR A 140 22.14 8.24 15.25
C THR A 140 22.68 7.12 14.36
N PRO A 141 22.47 7.17 13.03
CA PRO A 141 23.05 6.22 12.09
C PRO A 141 24.44 6.65 11.57
N ASP A 142 24.86 7.90 11.81
CA ASP A 142 25.99 8.56 11.14
C ASP A 142 26.93 9.31 12.10
N LYS A 143 27.17 8.69 13.26
CA LYS A 143 28.11 9.18 14.29
C LYS A 143 27.77 10.59 14.79
N GLY A 144 26.48 10.89 14.91
CA GLY A 144 25.98 12.10 15.58
C GLY A 144 25.70 13.27 14.66
N SER A 145 25.68 13.08 13.34
CA SER A 145 25.32 14.14 12.37
C SER A 145 23.80 14.24 12.22
N THR A 146 23.11 13.10 12.28
CA THR A 146 21.66 12.98 12.24
C THR A 146 21.19 12.23 13.49
N TRP A 147 20.31 12.85 14.26
CA TRP A 147 19.65 12.25 15.41
C TRP A 147 18.18 11.99 15.08
N MET A 148 17.70 10.79 15.39
CA MET A 148 16.35 10.37 15.11
C MET A 148 15.68 9.78 16.34
N ARG A 149 14.38 10.03 16.49
CA ARG A 149 13.57 9.45 17.55
C ARG A 149 12.19 9.11 17.02
N SER A 150 11.76 7.86 17.23
CA SER A 150 10.39 7.45 16.95
C SER A 150 9.45 8.05 18.00
N THR A 151 8.29 8.50 17.55
CA THR A 151 7.24 9.11 18.38
C THR A 151 6.04 8.17 18.57
N LEU A 152 6.11 6.95 18.03
CA LEU A 152 5.10 5.91 18.22
C LEU A 152 5.05 5.45 19.69
N GLU A 153 3.87 5.46 20.27
CA GLU A 153 3.62 4.97 21.64
C GLU A 153 3.41 3.46 21.69
N ASP A 154 2.82 2.88 20.63
CA ASP A 154 2.65 1.44 20.51
C ASP A 154 4.00 0.76 20.24
N GLN A 155 4.39 -0.15 21.13
CA GLN A 155 5.71 -0.78 21.10
C GLN A 155 5.89 -1.70 19.89
N HIS A 156 4.82 -2.32 19.40
CA HIS A 156 4.89 -3.23 18.26
C HIS A 156 5.00 -2.43 16.96
N GLN A 157 4.18 -1.38 16.79
CA GLN A 157 4.32 -0.44 15.67
C GLN A 157 5.69 0.25 15.66
N ASP A 158 6.19 0.68 16.81
CA ASP A 158 7.53 1.26 16.94
C ASP A 158 8.62 0.28 16.50
N PHE A 159 8.51 -1.00 16.88
CA PHE A 159 9.41 -2.05 16.43
C PHE A 159 9.35 -2.26 14.90
N LEU A 160 8.14 -2.37 14.33
CA LEU A 160 7.93 -2.53 12.90
C LEU A 160 8.46 -1.34 12.11
N PHE A 161 8.23 -0.13 12.60
CA PHE A 161 8.69 1.11 11.99
C PHE A 161 10.22 1.22 12.00
N LYS A 162 10.88 0.91 13.12
CA LYS A 162 12.35 0.84 13.19
C LYS A 162 12.92 -0.23 12.27
N ARG A 163 12.25 -1.38 12.15
CA ARG A 163 12.63 -2.46 11.21
C ARG A 163 12.53 -2.00 9.75
N LEU A 164 11.46 -1.30 9.39
CA LEU A 164 11.31 -0.63 8.09
C LEU A 164 12.49 0.32 7.82
N LEU A 165 12.78 1.24 8.74
CA LEU A 165 13.85 2.23 8.59
C LEU A 165 15.23 1.57 8.42
N ALA A 166 15.50 0.53 9.20
CA ALA A 166 16.74 -0.25 9.10
C ALA A 166 16.89 -0.88 7.70
N ILE A 167 15.85 -1.52 7.17
CA ILE A 167 15.91 -2.15 5.84
C ILE A 167 16.09 -1.10 4.74
N VAL A 168 15.42 0.05 4.83
CA VAL A 168 15.61 1.14 3.86
C VAL A 168 17.06 1.62 3.88
N PHE A 169 17.65 1.82 5.07
CA PHE A 169 19.05 2.23 5.22
C PHE A 169 20.03 1.17 4.69
N GLU A 170 19.80 -0.11 5.01
CA GLU A 170 20.64 -1.22 4.54
C GLU A 170 20.56 -1.41 3.02
N THR A 171 19.39 -1.14 2.43
CA THR A 171 19.16 -1.27 0.99
C THR A 171 19.74 -0.11 0.20
N SER A 172 19.50 1.13 0.65
CA SER A 172 20.06 2.34 0.06
C SER A 172 20.13 3.46 1.10
N PRO A 173 21.34 3.75 1.63
CA PRO A 173 21.56 4.91 2.49
C PRO A 173 21.14 6.22 1.80
N GLU A 174 21.34 6.35 0.49
CA GLU A 174 20.97 7.54 -0.27
C GLU A 174 19.46 7.77 -0.23
N LEU A 175 18.66 6.74 -0.50
CA LEU A 175 17.19 6.81 -0.41
C LEU A 175 16.76 7.11 1.03
N PHE A 176 17.39 6.47 2.02
CA PHE A 176 17.11 6.73 3.42
C PHE A 176 17.26 8.23 3.77
N TYR A 177 18.41 8.83 3.45
CA TYR A 177 18.66 10.25 3.73
C TYR A 177 17.74 11.19 2.93
N GLN A 178 17.37 10.80 1.70
CA GLN A 178 16.35 11.54 0.94
C GLN A 178 15.00 11.53 1.66
N LEU A 179 14.56 10.36 2.13
CA LEU A 179 13.25 10.19 2.78
C LEU A 179 13.15 10.95 4.11
N ILE A 180 14.18 10.88 4.96
CA ILE A 180 14.17 11.61 6.24
C ILE A 180 14.31 13.13 6.09
N GLY A 181 14.77 13.60 4.92
CA GLY A 181 14.86 15.04 4.61
C GLY A 181 13.55 15.66 4.13
N ILE A 182 12.61 14.87 3.60
CA ILE A 182 11.33 15.36 3.06
C ILE A 182 10.49 16.14 4.10
N PRO A 183 10.33 15.68 5.36
CA PRO A 183 9.52 16.40 6.36
C PRO A 183 9.99 17.82 6.66
N ALA A 184 11.25 18.17 6.35
CA ALA A 184 11.78 19.51 6.56
C ALA A 184 11.26 20.54 5.53
N VAL A 185 10.73 20.08 4.39
CA VAL A 185 10.30 20.95 3.27
C VAL A 185 8.88 20.70 2.79
N SER A 186 8.26 19.59 3.21
CA SER A 186 6.89 19.22 2.83
C SER A 186 6.08 18.81 4.05
N THR A 187 4.82 19.24 4.10
CA THR A 187 3.89 18.83 5.15
C THR A 187 3.37 17.41 4.88
N PRO A 188 2.92 16.65 5.90
CA PRO A 188 2.33 15.33 5.72
C PRO A 188 1.20 15.32 4.68
N THR A 189 0.33 16.34 4.67
CA THR A 189 -0.76 16.47 3.69
C THR A 189 -0.27 16.57 2.25
N VAL A 190 0.81 17.31 2.00
CA VAL A 190 1.38 17.43 0.64
C VAL A 190 1.98 16.09 0.20
N ILE A 191 2.69 15.40 1.10
CA ILE A 191 3.30 14.10 0.81
C ILE A 191 2.22 13.06 0.48
N GLU A 192 1.13 13.05 1.25
CA GLU A 192 -0.02 12.16 1.05
C GLU A 192 -0.70 12.41 -0.30
N GLU A 193 -0.97 13.67 -0.66
CA GLU A 193 -1.52 14.02 -1.97
C GLU A 193 -0.60 13.56 -3.12
N GLU A 194 0.71 13.78 -3.02
CA GLU A 194 1.64 13.29 -4.03
C GLU A 194 1.65 11.76 -4.15
N ALA A 195 1.55 11.05 -3.02
CA ALA A 195 1.44 9.59 -3.01
C ALA A 195 0.12 9.12 -3.65
N TYR A 196 -0.99 9.83 -3.41
CA TYR A 196 -2.28 9.58 -4.03
C TYR A 196 -2.20 9.74 -5.56
N GLN A 197 -1.52 10.77 -6.05
CA GLN A 197 -1.32 10.97 -7.49
C GLN A 197 -0.48 9.87 -8.12
N GLU A 198 0.58 9.40 -7.44
CA GLU A 198 1.38 8.28 -7.91
C GLU A 198 0.57 6.97 -7.96
N LYS A 199 -0.26 6.70 -6.95
CA LYS A 199 -1.23 5.59 -6.96
C LYS A 199 -2.16 5.69 -8.17
N ASN A 200 -2.77 6.85 -8.42
CA ASN A 200 -3.69 7.03 -9.55
C ASN A 200 -3.01 6.79 -10.90
N LYS A 201 -1.76 7.25 -11.08
CA LYS A 201 -0.99 6.96 -12.31
C LYS A 201 -0.81 5.46 -12.54
N ARG A 202 -0.49 4.70 -11.48
CA ARG A 202 -0.32 3.24 -11.55
C ARG A 202 -1.63 2.53 -11.86
N LEU A 203 -2.72 2.91 -11.19
CA LEU A 203 -4.04 2.36 -11.43
C LEU A 203 -4.54 2.65 -12.85
N LEU A 204 -4.35 3.87 -13.35
CA LEU A 204 -4.68 4.25 -14.72
C LEU A 204 -3.91 3.42 -15.76
N ALA A 205 -2.64 3.11 -15.51
CA ALA A 205 -1.84 2.26 -16.39
C ALA A 205 -2.39 0.82 -16.49
N GLU A 206 -3.09 0.35 -15.45
CA GLU A 206 -3.79 -0.94 -15.41
C GLU A 206 -5.24 -0.85 -15.91
N GLY A 207 -5.68 0.32 -16.38
CA GLY A 207 -7.02 0.56 -16.91
C GLY A 207 -8.09 0.83 -15.86
N PHE A 208 -7.70 1.11 -14.61
CA PHE A 208 -8.64 1.58 -13.58
C PHE A 208 -8.84 3.10 -13.73
N PRO A 209 -10.08 3.57 -13.96
CA PRO A 209 -10.36 5.00 -14.02
C PRO A 209 -10.16 5.66 -12.66
N ASP A 210 -9.87 6.96 -12.64
CA ASP A 210 -9.97 7.75 -11.42
C ASP A 210 -11.44 7.84 -10.95
N HIS A 211 -11.64 8.35 -9.72
CA HIS A 211 -12.97 8.36 -9.11
C HIS A 211 -13.97 9.23 -9.87
N ASP A 212 -13.53 10.36 -10.43
CA ASP A 212 -14.40 11.27 -11.18
C ASP A 212 -14.84 10.64 -12.49
N TRP A 213 -13.89 10.06 -13.23
CA TRP A 213 -14.18 9.31 -14.46
C TRP A 213 -15.03 8.07 -14.17
N ALA A 214 -14.79 7.35 -13.07
CA ALA A 214 -15.64 6.23 -12.66
C ALA A 214 -17.07 6.68 -12.34
N ALA A 215 -17.24 7.83 -11.67
CA ALA A 215 -18.55 8.41 -11.37
C ALA A 215 -19.27 8.83 -12.66
N GLU A 216 -18.56 9.42 -13.62
CA GLU A 216 -19.09 9.75 -14.95
C GLU A 216 -19.51 8.50 -15.73
N LEU A 217 -18.68 7.46 -15.75
CA LEU A 217 -18.97 6.20 -16.45
C LEU A 217 -20.19 5.49 -15.87
N ASN A 218 -20.36 5.55 -14.55
CA ASN A 218 -21.47 4.93 -13.83
C ASN A 218 -22.68 5.87 -13.67
N ALA A 219 -22.62 7.09 -14.18
CA ALA A 219 -23.75 8.01 -14.15
C ALA A 219 -24.90 7.41 -14.98
N ALA A 220 -26.12 7.51 -14.45
CA ALA A 220 -27.29 7.06 -15.19
C ALA A 220 -27.39 7.84 -16.52
N LEU A 221 -27.58 7.10 -17.62
CA LEU A 221 -27.85 7.72 -18.93
C LEU A 221 -29.03 8.67 -18.80
N ALA A 222 -28.86 9.91 -19.27
CA ALA A 222 -29.96 10.85 -19.37
C ALA A 222 -31.10 10.21 -20.18
N ILE A 223 -32.35 10.36 -19.72
CA ILE A 223 -33.53 9.74 -20.35
C ILE A 223 -33.58 10.09 -21.85
N SER A 224 -33.21 11.31 -22.23
CA SER A 224 -33.14 11.75 -23.63
C SER A 224 -32.16 10.93 -24.47
N MET A 225 -30.99 10.57 -23.93
CA MET A 225 -29.98 9.75 -24.60
C MET A 225 -30.40 8.28 -24.65
N ALA A 226 -31.06 7.78 -23.60
CA ALA A 226 -31.60 6.42 -23.58
C ALA A 226 -32.71 6.24 -24.63
N VAL A 227 -33.59 7.24 -24.80
CA VAL A 227 -34.65 7.23 -25.83
C VAL A 227 -34.03 7.23 -27.24
N GLN A 228 -33.03 8.06 -27.50
CA GLN A 228 -32.33 8.08 -28.80
C GLN A 228 -31.64 6.75 -29.14
N ALA A 229 -30.99 6.12 -28.15
CA ALA A 229 -30.35 4.81 -28.35
C ALA A 229 -31.36 3.72 -28.74
N ILE A 230 -32.51 3.68 -28.05
CA ILE A 230 -33.61 2.73 -28.35
C ILE A 230 -34.22 2.98 -29.73
N GLU A 231 -34.35 4.24 -30.14
CA GLU A 231 -34.85 4.60 -31.48
C GLU A 231 -33.86 4.24 -32.58
N SER A 232 -32.55 4.29 -32.30
CA SER A 232 -31.48 3.94 -33.26
C SER A 232 -31.24 2.45 -33.44
N GLU A 233 -31.60 1.60 -32.48
CA GLU A 233 -31.51 0.13 -32.58
C GLU A 233 -32.70 -0.52 -33.32
N ASN A 234 -33.77 0.24 -33.58
CA ASN A 234 -34.97 -0.23 -34.29
C ASN A 234 -35.01 0.15 -35.79
N LEU A 235 -33.86 0.53 -36.37
CA LEU A 235 -33.65 0.82 -37.79
C LEU A 235 -32.67 -0.18 -38.42
#